data_AF-A0A9W8VES5-F1
#
_entry.id   AF-A0A9W8VES5-F1
#
_cell.length_a   1.000
_cell.length_b   1.000
_cell.length_c   1.000
_cell.angle_alpha   90.00
_cell.angle_beta   90.00
_cell.angle_gamma   90.00
#
_symmetry.space_group_name_H-M   'P 1'
#
loop_
_entity.id
_entity.type
_entity.pdbx_description
1 polymer ?
#
loop_
_entity_poly.entity_id
_entity_poly.type
_entity_poly.pdbx_seq_one_letter_code
_entity_poly.pdbx_strand_id
1 'polypeptide(L)'
;MTMEELQLLEQVKDRMDLHRAVVRGAGFYDWMTKTNDASAWRQVPTINFLDIGNQAYANSIINEALPQDRPRFRRYLRNRPLGISIITGGPGFGKTTVGAAKALLMQAKLGPIFCSAPTSVAVDNFAKHLDERTRAITGRLNAGKTMDDPTRHRRKLVIRPHAYADELSAFWNILYDLQLGDEALDGGDVLVRPSRWKFHLSGVYWLLVLLRSPAVNRRLEPDDSPFLHELQHKMDSHDALWPIRNLATGFDNEYGTIGPDFPNLFLDYFDLLIRGADMLCTTPDASETEWQCRRWKKELARGVAIDEAGGMNRADLYCVWGNTLLPCALFGDTRQLLPIVVTRNDKEGDSGTLRDRFARDGKISALQFFQGTGLPVYRLKTQLRMAVGMFDTAAETFHPDTPFQYMLSRAIGNPEFDIGHALEAFALSRYPELNRSPAGTLTPFFVHCQGSKSFTDITGSAGSPAQSQVALDFLVDLVTNAPIDPAQIAVITPYFANAVVFNEMRTRNRRARQRLNRMQDATTVEGFQGRESDIVVVIMNTTSEDSGGPGLTADKHVLNVMLTRHKCGLAIFGDICASGSVKMGPNGNLARGNTQRYLQYHGLHGEARNTKAVELCGIDTRFLVDGRIATVHVDE
;
A
#
# COMPACT_ATOMS: atom_id res chain seq x y z
N MET A 1 -19.42 -28.14 -29.76
CA MET A 1 -18.69 -26.88 -29.87
C MET A 1 -18.80 -26.38 -31.29
N THR A 2 -19.10 -25.10 -31.48
CA THR A 2 -19.05 -24.44 -32.79
C THR A 2 -17.60 -24.33 -33.28
N MET A 3 -17.38 -24.04 -34.56
CA MET A 3 -16.02 -23.83 -35.11
C MET A 3 -15.30 -22.66 -34.42
N GLU A 4 -16.04 -21.60 -34.08
CA GLU A 4 -15.52 -20.44 -33.34
C GLU A 4 -15.06 -20.83 -31.93
N GLU A 5 -15.84 -21.65 -31.22
CA GLU A 5 -15.47 -22.16 -29.89
C GLU A 5 -14.22 -23.03 -29.94
N LEU A 6 -14.03 -23.82 -31.01
CA LEU A 6 -12.83 -24.64 -31.20
C LEU A 6 -11.59 -23.78 -31.44
N GLN A 7 -11.69 -22.76 -32.30
CA GLN A 7 -10.60 -21.81 -32.54
C GLN A 7 -10.23 -21.03 -31.28
N LEU A 8 -11.23 -20.56 -30.52
CA LEU A 8 -11.01 -19.88 -29.24
C LEU A 8 -10.31 -20.81 -28.23
N LEU A 9 -10.75 -22.06 -28.13
CA LEU A 9 -10.12 -23.04 -27.25
C LEU A 9 -8.65 -23.28 -27.61
N GLU A 10 -8.33 -23.36 -28.91
CA GLU A 10 -6.95 -23.51 -29.39
C GLU A 10 -6.09 -22.29 -29.04
N GLN A 11 -6.60 -21.08 -29.24
CA GLN A 11 -5.92 -19.84 -28.85
C GLN A 11 -5.67 -19.77 -27.34
N VAL A 12 -6.65 -20.18 -26.52
CA VAL A 12 -6.50 -20.22 -25.06
C VAL A 12 -5.42 -21.23 -24.66
N LYS A 13 -5.43 -22.44 -25.23
CA LYS A 13 -4.40 -23.45 -24.98
C LYS A 13 -3.00 -22.95 -25.36
N ASP A 14 -2.88 -22.29 -26.50
CA ASP A 14 -1.60 -21.73 -26.96
C ASP A 14 -1.06 -20.66 -26.01
N ARG A 15 -1.94 -19.76 -25.53
CA ARG A 15 -1.57 -18.76 -24.51
C ARG A 15 -1.18 -19.40 -23.18
N MET A 16 -1.87 -20.47 -22.77
CA MET A 16 -1.52 -21.22 -21.57
C MET A 16 -0.15 -21.91 -21.71
N ASP A 17 0.18 -22.45 -22.88
CA ASP A 17 1.49 -23.03 -23.17
C ASP A 17 2.60 -21.97 -23.07
N LEU A 18 2.40 -20.81 -23.70
CA LEU A 18 3.34 -19.69 -23.57
C LEU A 18 3.46 -19.22 -22.12
N HIS A 19 2.35 -19.13 -21.37
CA HIS A 19 2.40 -18.74 -19.96
C HIS A 19 3.25 -19.71 -19.14
N ARG A 20 3.07 -21.02 -19.33
CA ARG A 20 3.90 -22.04 -18.67
C ARG A 20 5.37 -21.86 -19.03
N ALA A 21 5.68 -21.53 -20.28
CA ALA A 21 7.06 -21.31 -20.70
C ALA A 21 7.69 -20.11 -19.98
N VAL A 22 6.96 -19.01 -19.85
CA VAL A 22 7.36 -17.82 -19.09
C VAL A 22 7.64 -18.15 -17.63
N VAL A 23 6.70 -18.83 -16.96
CA VAL A 23 6.79 -19.13 -15.53
C VAL A 23 7.88 -20.17 -15.25
N ARG A 24 8.12 -21.12 -16.16
CA ARG A 24 9.19 -22.12 -15.99
C ARG A 24 10.57 -21.58 -16.37
N GLY A 25 10.64 -20.50 -17.16
CA GLY A 25 11.88 -20.05 -17.78
C GLY A 25 12.43 -21.02 -18.84
N ALA A 26 11.59 -21.94 -19.33
CA ALA A 26 11.96 -23.00 -20.28
C ALA A 26 10.76 -23.38 -21.16
N GLY A 27 11.00 -23.97 -22.34
CA GLY A 27 9.92 -24.36 -23.27
C GLY A 27 9.55 -23.28 -24.30
N PHE A 28 10.28 -22.16 -24.35
CA PHE A 28 10.12 -21.16 -25.41
C PHE A 28 10.45 -21.74 -26.78
N TYR A 29 11.49 -22.59 -26.89
CA TYR A 29 11.85 -23.24 -28.15
C TYR A 29 10.67 -24.03 -28.71
N ASP A 30 10.11 -24.96 -27.91
CA ASP A 30 8.99 -25.80 -28.30
C ASP A 30 7.77 -24.97 -28.73
N TRP A 31 7.47 -23.89 -28.00
CA TRP A 31 6.37 -23.00 -28.35
C TRP A 31 6.65 -22.23 -29.66
N MET A 32 7.87 -21.71 -29.84
CA MET A 32 8.26 -20.93 -31.03
C MET A 32 8.30 -21.78 -32.29
N THR A 33 8.65 -23.06 -32.20
CA THR A 33 8.70 -24.00 -33.34
C THR A 33 7.37 -24.69 -33.63
N LYS A 34 6.31 -24.42 -32.84
CA LYS A 34 4.97 -24.99 -33.06
C LYS A 34 4.28 -24.30 -34.24
N THR A 35 4.86 -24.38 -35.43
CA THR A 35 4.38 -23.75 -36.66
C THR A 35 4.06 -24.83 -37.71
N ASN A 36 3.16 -24.51 -38.64
CA ASN A 36 2.88 -25.40 -39.77
C ASN A 36 4.01 -25.37 -40.82
N ASP A 37 4.98 -24.46 -40.68
CA ASP A 37 6.13 -24.27 -41.55
C ASP A 37 7.42 -24.49 -40.74
N ALA A 38 8.15 -25.56 -41.04
CA ALA A 38 9.37 -25.96 -40.34
C ALA A 38 10.52 -24.94 -40.43
N SER A 39 10.43 -23.96 -41.35
CA SER A 39 11.44 -22.92 -41.56
C SER A 39 11.14 -21.60 -40.82
N ALA A 40 9.94 -21.44 -40.25
CA ALA A 40 9.49 -20.21 -39.61
C ALA A 40 9.35 -20.37 -38.08
N TRP A 41 9.91 -19.44 -37.30
CA TRP A 41 9.76 -19.40 -35.84
C TRP A 41 8.79 -18.29 -35.43
N ARG A 42 7.91 -18.59 -34.48
CA ARG A 42 7.06 -17.55 -33.87
C ARG A 42 7.92 -16.59 -33.07
N GLN A 43 7.63 -15.30 -33.16
CA GLN A 43 8.25 -14.31 -32.29
C GLN A 43 7.52 -14.24 -30.95
N VAL A 44 8.27 -13.94 -29.88
CA VAL A 44 7.69 -13.64 -28.57
C VAL A 44 6.80 -12.39 -28.72
N PRO A 45 5.50 -12.46 -28.36
CA PRO A 45 4.58 -11.36 -28.56
C PRO A 45 5.06 -10.13 -27.79
N THR A 46 4.94 -8.97 -28.42
CA THR A 46 5.34 -7.69 -27.84
C THR A 46 4.21 -6.70 -27.95
N ILE A 47 3.98 -5.91 -26.90
CA ILE A 47 2.93 -4.88 -26.90
C ILE A 47 3.55 -3.50 -26.86
N ASN A 48 3.11 -2.64 -27.78
CA ASN A 48 3.31 -1.20 -27.72
C ASN A 48 2.10 -0.55 -27.03
N PHE A 49 2.28 -0.11 -25.79
CA PHE A 49 1.21 0.52 -25.02
C PHE A 49 0.95 1.98 -25.39
N LEU A 50 1.78 2.58 -26.25
CA LEU A 50 1.59 3.95 -26.76
C LEU A 50 0.83 3.99 -28.08
N ASP A 51 0.67 2.83 -28.72
CA ASP A 51 -0.07 2.69 -29.97
C ASP A 51 -1.58 2.67 -29.68
N ILE A 52 -2.09 3.82 -29.23
CA ILE A 52 -3.52 4.04 -28.98
C ILE A 52 -4.03 5.13 -29.94
N GLY A 53 -5.31 5.05 -30.32
CA GLY A 53 -5.90 5.99 -31.29
C GLY A 53 -5.84 7.47 -30.87
N ASN A 54 -5.77 7.74 -29.55
CA ASN A 54 -5.67 9.09 -29.01
C ASN A 54 -4.25 9.38 -28.47
N GLN A 55 -3.40 9.97 -29.32
CA GLN A 55 -2.03 10.33 -28.95
C GLN A 55 -1.94 11.46 -27.92
N ALA A 56 -2.90 12.40 -27.90
CA ALA A 56 -2.97 13.43 -26.88
C ALA A 56 -3.18 12.81 -25.49
N TYR A 57 -4.05 11.80 -25.38
CA TYR A 57 -4.26 11.05 -24.15
C TYR A 57 -3.01 10.27 -23.74
N ALA A 58 -2.36 9.56 -24.68
CA ALA A 58 -1.10 8.86 -24.41
C ALA A 58 -0.05 9.81 -23.83
N ASN A 59 0.11 10.99 -24.43
CA ASN A 59 1.06 12.00 -23.97
C ASN A 59 0.69 12.58 -22.60
N SER A 60 -0.60 12.82 -22.34
CA SER A 60 -1.08 13.29 -21.03
C SER A 60 -0.87 12.26 -19.92
N ILE A 61 -0.93 10.95 -20.23
CA ILE A 61 -0.57 9.89 -19.28
C ILE A 61 0.95 9.83 -19.06
N ILE A 62 1.75 9.91 -20.13
CA ILE A 62 3.22 9.97 -20.02
C ILE A 62 3.67 11.15 -19.15
N ASN A 63 2.94 12.26 -19.17
CA ASN A 63 3.26 13.43 -18.37
C ASN A 63 3.13 13.24 -16.85
N GLU A 64 2.50 12.15 -16.39
CA GLU A 64 2.54 11.74 -14.97
C GLU A 64 3.94 11.29 -14.55
N ALA A 65 4.79 10.84 -15.48
CA ALA A 65 6.21 10.64 -15.21
C ALA A 65 6.94 11.99 -15.19
N LEU A 66 7.98 12.05 -14.33
CA LEU A 66 8.84 13.23 -14.20
C LEU A 66 9.42 13.64 -15.58
N PRO A 67 9.58 14.94 -15.87
CA PRO A 67 10.07 15.41 -17.17
C PRO A 67 11.33 14.69 -17.67
N GLN A 68 12.32 14.51 -16.80
CA GLN A 68 13.57 13.80 -17.09
C GLN A 68 13.38 12.30 -17.37
N ASP A 69 12.30 11.71 -16.84
CA ASP A 69 12.00 10.29 -16.96
C ASP A 69 11.08 9.95 -18.15
N ARG A 70 10.41 10.94 -18.74
CA ARG A 70 9.48 10.73 -19.87
C ARG A 70 10.11 10.00 -21.07
N PRO A 71 11.34 10.32 -21.53
CA PRO A 71 11.94 9.62 -22.67
C PRO A 71 12.18 8.13 -22.39
N ARG A 72 12.73 7.80 -21.21
CA ARG A 72 12.98 6.40 -20.82
C ARG A 72 11.67 5.65 -20.56
N PHE A 73 10.65 6.32 -20.02
CA PHE A 73 9.34 5.72 -19.80
C PHE A 73 8.65 5.40 -21.13
N ARG A 74 8.69 6.32 -22.11
CA ARG A 74 8.20 6.06 -23.46
C ARG A 74 8.92 4.87 -24.11
N ARG A 75 10.25 4.84 -24.05
CA ARG A 75 11.04 3.72 -24.62
C ARG A 75 10.66 2.39 -23.97
N TYR A 76 10.47 2.39 -22.65
CA TYR A 76 9.99 1.24 -21.92
C TYR A 76 8.62 0.80 -22.49
N LEU A 77 7.62 1.68 -22.53
CA LEU A 77 6.24 1.33 -22.92
C LEU A 77 6.05 0.87 -24.38
N ARG A 78 6.96 1.24 -25.30
CA ARG A 78 6.86 0.90 -26.73
C ARG A 78 7.08 -0.57 -27.07
N ASN A 79 7.85 -1.28 -26.26
CA ASN A 79 8.22 -2.66 -26.50
C ASN A 79 8.19 -3.39 -25.17
N ARG A 80 7.03 -3.95 -24.81
CA ARG A 80 6.84 -4.81 -23.64
C ARG A 80 6.70 -6.27 -24.09
N PRO A 81 7.77 -7.08 -23.98
CA PRO A 81 7.68 -8.53 -24.21
C PRO A 81 6.59 -9.14 -23.34
N LEU A 82 5.78 -10.01 -23.94
CA LEU A 82 4.67 -10.73 -23.32
C LEU A 82 3.58 -9.81 -22.74
N GLY A 83 3.65 -8.50 -23.01
CA GLY A 83 2.82 -7.51 -22.33
C GLY A 83 3.13 -7.33 -20.83
N ILE A 84 4.22 -7.92 -20.32
CA ILE A 84 4.59 -7.86 -18.91
C ILE A 84 5.37 -6.56 -18.63
N SER A 85 5.00 -5.88 -17.56
CA SER A 85 5.65 -4.65 -17.11
C SER A 85 6.03 -4.77 -15.64
N ILE A 86 7.29 -4.53 -15.31
CA ILE A 86 7.82 -4.52 -13.95
C ILE A 86 8.32 -3.13 -13.63
N ILE A 87 7.70 -2.45 -12.66
CA ILE A 87 8.09 -1.10 -12.22
C ILE A 87 8.48 -1.15 -10.75
N THR A 88 9.70 -0.75 -10.41
CA THR A 88 10.18 -0.79 -9.03
C THR A 88 10.80 0.52 -8.60
N GLY A 89 10.89 0.75 -7.29
CA GLY A 89 11.54 1.93 -6.72
C GLY A 89 11.49 1.90 -5.21
N GLY A 90 12.35 2.70 -4.58
CA GLY A 90 12.34 2.86 -3.13
C GLY A 90 11.04 3.47 -2.59
N PRO A 91 10.86 3.48 -1.26
CA PRO A 91 9.79 4.23 -0.61
C PRO A 91 9.78 5.71 -1.05
N GLY A 92 8.61 6.25 -1.39
CA GLY A 92 8.47 7.64 -1.80
C GLY A 92 8.92 7.97 -3.23
N PHE A 93 9.25 6.97 -4.07
CA PHE A 93 9.70 7.22 -5.44
C PHE A 93 8.57 7.40 -6.48
N GLY A 94 7.30 7.42 -6.05
CA GLY A 94 6.15 7.57 -6.95
C GLY A 94 5.76 6.29 -7.71
N LYS A 95 6.00 5.12 -7.13
CA LYS A 95 5.66 3.80 -7.73
C LYS A 95 4.21 3.72 -8.16
N THR A 96 3.28 3.98 -7.24
CA THR A 96 1.83 3.89 -7.48
C THR A 96 1.39 4.89 -8.55
N THR A 97 2.00 6.08 -8.65
CA THR A 97 1.71 7.06 -9.71
C THR A 97 2.13 6.57 -11.10
N VAL A 98 3.35 6.08 -11.24
CA VAL A 98 3.81 5.52 -12.52
C VAL A 98 3.10 4.21 -12.85
N GLY A 99 2.73 3.42 -11.83
CA GLY A 99 1.91 2.22 -11.94
C GLY A 99 0.49 2.52 -12.44
N ALA A 100 -0.17 3.52 -11.87
CA ALA A 100 -1.48 4.00 -12.33
C ALA A 100 -1.41 4.53 -13.78
N ALA A 101 -0.39 5.31 -14.12
CA ALA A 101 -0.16 5.73 -15.50
C ALA A 101 0.01 4.53 -16.46
N LYS A 102 0.75 3.50 -16.03
CA LYS A 102 0.89 2.26 -16.82
C LYS A 102 -0.45 1.53 -16.96
N ALA A 103 -1.24 1.44 -15.90
CA ALA A 103 -2.55 0.78 -15.90
C ALA A 103 -3.56 1.51 -16.79
N LEU A 104 -3.57 2.84 -16.80
CA LEU A 104 -4.40 3.65 -17.70
C LEU A 104 -4.01 3.46 -19.18
N LEU A 105 -2.71 3.34 -19.50
CA LEU A 105 -2.28 3.00 -20.86
C LEU A 105 -2.68 1.57 -21.25
N MET A 106 -2.69 0.63 -20.29
CA MET A 106 -3.25 -0.71 -20.54
C MET A 106 -4.73 -0.61 -20.84
N GLN A 107 -5.48 0.15 -20.05
CA GLN A 107 -6.91 0.34 -20.24
C GLN A 107 -7.21 0.92 -21.62
N ALA A 108 -6.47 1.95 -22.01
CA ALA A 108 -6.61 2.60 -23.31
C ALA A 108 -6.29 1.69 -24.51
N LYS A 109 -5.34 0.76 -24.36
CA LYS A 109 -4.89 -0.15 -25.43
C LYS A 109 -5.68 -1.46 -25.49
N LEU A 110 -6.08 -1.99 -24.34
CA LEU A 110 -6.59 -3.36 -24.20
C LEU A 110 -8.08 -3.42 -23.82
N GLY A 111 -8.64 -2.36 -23.24
CA GLY A 111 -9.97 -2.38 -22.65
C GLY A 111 -9.92 -2.64 -21.14
N PRO A 112 -10.94 -3.30 -20.54
CA PRO A 112 -11.08 -3.39 -19.09
C PRO A 112 -9.87 -4.03 -18.37
N ILE A 113 -9.39 -3.40 -17.29
CA ILE A 113 -8.22 -3.84 -16.51
C ILE A 113 -8.62 -4.28 -15.11
N PHE A 114 -8.24 -5.50 -14.73
CA PHE A 114 -8.41 -5.99 -13.38
C PHE A 114 -7.25 -5.51 -12.51
N CYS A 115 -7.56 -4.85 -11.40
CA CYS A 115 -6.59 -4.22 -10.52
C CYS A 115 -6.59 -4.92 -9.16
N SER A 116 -5.40 -5.13 -8.58
CA SER A 116 -5.29 -5.80 -7.28
C SER A 116 -4.04 -5.37 -6.51
N ALA A 117 -3.97 -5.80 -5.25
CA ALA A 117 -2.88 -5.59 -4.31
C ALA A 117 -3.00 -6.63 -3.19
N PRO A 118 -1.93 -6.93 -2.42
CA PRO A 118 -1.95 -8.01 -1.42
C PRO A 118 -2.88 -7.78 -0.23
N THR A 119 -3.24 -6.53 0.07
CA THR A 119 -4.08 -6.18 1.25
C THR A 119 -5.23 -5.27 0.85
N SER A 120 -6.33 -5.26 1.61
CA SER A 120 -7.49 -4.38 1.34
C SER A 120 -7.06 -2.91 1.27
N VAL A 121 -6.28 -2.45 2.26
CA VAL A 121 -5.79 -1.06 2.31
C VAL A 121 -4.98 -0.69 1.07
N ALA A 122 -4.14 -1.61 0.57
CA ALA A 122 -3.37 -1.38 -0.65
C ALA A 122 -4.29 -1.30 -1.90
N VAL A 123 -5.34 -2.13 -1.97
CA VAL A 123 -6.34 -2.06 -3.05
C VAL A 123 -7.09 -0.74 -3.00
N ASP A 124 -7.52 -0.31 -1.82
CA ASP A 124 -8.29 0.94 -1.63
C ASP A 124 -7.44 2.15 -2.04
N ASN A 125 -6.17 2.19 -1.61
CA ASN A 125 -5.21 3.21 -2.02
C ASN A 125 -4.96 3.20 -3.53
N PHE A 126 -4.82 2.02 -4.14
CA PHE A 126 -4.59 1.92 -5.58
C PHE A 126 -5.82 2.36 -6.39
N ALA A 127 -7.02 1.96 -5.97
CA ALA A 127 -8.28 2.39 -6.59
C ALA A 127 -8.47 3.91 -6.51
N LYS A 128 -8.27 4.49 -5.32
CA LYS A 128 -8.28 5.94 -5.12
C LYS A 128 -7.29 6.65 -6.04
N HIS A 129 -6.06 6.15 -6.12
CA HIS A 129 -5.04 6.76 -6.96
C HIS A 129 -5.40 6.69 -8.44
N LEU A 130 -5.97 5.57 -8.91
CA LEU A 130 -6.47 5.44 -10.28
C LEU A 130 -7.57 6.47 -10.59
N ASP A 131 -8.55 6.65 -9.69
CA ASP A 131 -9.64 7.64 -9.82
C ASP A 131 -9.09 9.09 -9.86
N GLU A 132 -8.16 9.42 -8.95
CA GLU A 132 -7.52 10.75 -8.94
C GLU A 132 -6.74 11.02 -10.22
N ARG A 133 -6.01 10.02 -10.74
CA ARG A 133 -5.21 10.16 -11.96
C ARG A 133 -6.10 10.30 -13.20
N THR A 134 -7.17 9.52 -13.32
CA THR A 134 -8.13 9.68 -14.43
C THR A 134 -8.76 11.06 -14.42
N ARG A 135 -9.14 11.60 -13.25
CA ARG A 135 -9.66 12.98 -13.13
C ARG A 135 -8.62 14.01 -13.54
N ALA A 136 -7.40 13.92 -13.02
CA ALA A 136 -6.32 14.87 -13.31
C ALA A 136 -5.97 14.89 -14.80
N ILE A 137 -5.84 13.72 -15.43
CA ILE A 137 -5.55 13.61 -16.87
C ILE A 137 -6.71 14.16 -17.71
N THR A 138 -7.95 13.83 -17.36
CA THR A 138 -9.13 14.32 -18.07
C THR A 138 -9.26 15.83 -17.96
N GLY A 139 -9.03 16.39 -16.77
CA GLY A 139 -9.03 17.84 -16.55
C GLY A 139 -8.00 18.56 -17.41
N ARG A 140 -6.79 18.02 -17.55
CA ARG A 140 -5.76 18.59 -18.45
C ARG A 140 -6.14 18.50 -19.92
N LEU A 141 -6.79 17.41 -20.34
CA LEU A 141 -7.21 17.23 -21.74
C LEU A 141 -8.41 18.10 -22.12
N ASN A 142 -9.28 18.38 -21.16
CA ASN A 142 -10.48 19.18 -21.36
C ASN A 142 -10.28 20.65 -21.01
N ALA A 143 -9.08 21.03 -20.55
CA ALA A 143 -8.74 22.42 -20.26
C ALA A 143 -8.95 23.30 -21.51
N GLY A 144 -9.75 24.36 -21.36
CA GLY A 144 -10.08 25.28 -22.46
C GLY A 144 -11.19 24.80 -23.40
N LYS A 145 -11.77 23.61 -23.19
CA LYS A 145 -12.92 23.12 -23.97
C LYS A 145 -14.24 23.51 -23.32
N THR A 146 -15.22 23.89 -24.14
CA THR A 146 -16.61 24.09 -23.69
C THR A 146 -17.24 22.76 -23.26
N MET A 147 -18.33 22.79 -22.49
CA MET A 147 -18.96 21.57 -21.98
C MET A 147 -19.61 20.72 -23.08
N ASP A 148 -20.07 21.36 -24.16
CA ASP A 148 -20.73 20.69 -25.30
C ASP A 148 -19.73 20.21 -26.38
N ASP A 149 -18.42 20.40 -26.17
CA ASP A 149 -17.41 19.97 -27.13
C ASP A 149 -17.41 18.42 -27.25
N PRO A 150 -17.69 17.86 -28.45
CA PRO A 150 -17.76 16.41 -28.65
C PRO A 150 -16.39 15.72 -28.53
N THR A 151 -15.29 16.49 -28.56
CA THR A 151 -13.92 15.99 -28.43
C THR A 151 -13.44 15.92 -26.98
N ARG A 152 -14.30 16.24 -26.00
CA ARG A 152 -13.98 16.08 -24.58
C ARG A 152 -13.64 14.64 -24.26
N HIS A 153 -12.59 14.48 -23.47
CA HIS A 153 -12.21 13.19 -22.93
C HIS A 153 -13.13 12.81 -21.76
N ARG A 154 -13.46 11.53 -21.65
CA ARG A 154 -14.27 11.00 -20.54
C ARG A 154 -13.38 10.26 -19.54
N ARG A 155 -13.70 10.40 -18.26
CA ARG A 155 -13.03 9.71 -17.16
C ARG A 155 -13.33 8.22 -17.20
N LYS A 156 -12.32 7.44 -16.82
CA LYS A 156 -12.45 6.00 -16.59
C LYS A 156 -13.22 5.71 -15.31
N LEU A 157 -14.14 4.74 -15.37
CA LEU A 157 -14.89 4.26 -14.23
C LEU A 157 -14.06 3.26 -13.43
N VAL A 158 -13.62 3.69 -12.24
CA VAL A 158 -12.90 2.85 -11.27
C VAL A 158 -13.87 2.42 -10.18
N ILE A 159 -14.00 1.11 -9.95
CA ILE A 159 -14.87 0.55 -8.91
C ILE A 159 -14.07 -0.37 -8.00
N ARG A 160 -14.29 -0.24 -6.70
CA ARG A 160 -13.75 -1.08 -5.62
C ARG A 160 -14.90 -1.85 -4.96
N PRO A 161 -15.40 -2.94 -5.55
CA PRO A 161 -16.51 -3.69 -4.95
C PRO A 161 -16.03 -4.42 -3.70
N HIS A 162 -16.92 -4.53 -2.71
CA HIS A 162 -16.75 -5.37 -1.53
C HIS A 162 -17.68 -6.60 -1.59
N ALA A 163 -17.71 -7.39 -0.51
CA ALA A 163 -18.61 -8.52 -0.40
C ALA A 163 -20.06 -8.06 -0.57
N TYR A 164 -20.85 -8.82 -1.32
CA TYR A 164 -22.24 -8.42 -1.62
C TYR A 164 -23.06 -8.14 -0.35
N ALA A 165 -22.89 -8.96 0.69
CA ALA A 165 -23.57 -8.78 1.97
C ALA A 165 -23.20 -7.44 2.63
N ASP A 166 -21.91 -7.11 2.67
CA ASP A 166 -21.41 -5.86 3.23
C ASP A 166 -21.93 -4.64 2.44
N GLU A 167 -21.91 -4.71 1.10
CA GLU A 167 -22.42 -3.65 0.23
C GLU A 167 -23.93 -3.44 0.42
N LEU A 168 -24.72 -4.52 0.50
CA LEU A 168 -26.16 -4.42 0.74
C LEU A 168 -26.47 -3.82 2.11
N SER A 169 -25.78 -4.28 3.17
CA SER A 169 -25.95 -3.76 4.53
C SER A 169 -25.50 -2.31 4.65
N ALA A 170 -24.37 -1.94 4.05
CA ALA A 170 -23.89 -0.56 4.06
C ALA A 170 -24.83 0.36 3.29
N PHE A 171 -25.35 -0.08 2.14
CA PHE A 171 -26.34 0.68 1.37
C PHE A 171 -27.58 0.95 2.21
N TRP A 172 -28.09 -0.07 2.91
CA TRP A 172 -29.24 0.08 3.80
C TRP A 172 -28.95 1.10 4.90
N ASN A 173 -27.86 0.93 5.66
CA ASN A 173 -27.54 1.81 6.78
C ASN A 173 -27.37 3.28 6.34
N ILE A 174 -26.74 3.53 5.19
CA ILE A 174 -26.58 4.89 4.64
C ILE A 174 -27.91 5.50 4.20
N LEU A 175 -28.83 4.71 3.66
CA LEU A 175 -30.17 5.21 3.31
C LEU A 175 -30.97 5.64 4.55
N TYR A 176 -30.72 5.05 5.71
CA TYR A 176 -31.33 5.47 6.98
C TYR A 176 -30.61 6.65 7.63
N ASP A 177 -29.28 6.69 7.55
CA ASP A 177 -28.48 7.82 8.02
C ASP A 177 -27.45 8.24 6.96
N LEU A 178 -27.80 9.33 6.27
CA LEU A 178 -27.02 9.88 5.15
C LEU A 178 -25.69 10.50 5.60
N GLN A 179 -25.42 10.60 6.90
CA GLN A 179 -24.12 11.06 7.43
C GLN A 179 -23.11 9.91 7.53
N LEU A 180 -23.56 8.66 7.46
CA LEU A 180 -22.68 7.50 7.52
C LEU A 180 -21.81 7.42 6.27
N GLY A 181 -20.49 7.41 6.47
CA GLY A 181 -19.49 7.13 5.45
C GLY A 181 -18.93 5.72 5.65
N ASP A 182 -17.63 5.64 5.93
CA ASP A 182 -16.95 4.37 6.25
C ASP A 182 -17.53 3.67 7.50
N GLU A 183 -18.21 4.44 8.38
CA GLU A 183 -18.82 3.97 9.63
C GLU A 183 -20.12 3.20 9.41
N ALA A 184 -20.60 3.07 8.16
CA ALA A 184 -21.87 2.43 7.84
C ALA A 184 -21.98 0.97 8.33
N LEU A 185 -20.88 0.28 8.58
CA LEU A 185 -20.84 -1.09 9.10
C LEU A 185 -20.21 -1.21 10.49
N ASP A 186 -19.89 -0.08 11.14
CA ASP A 186 -19.29 -0.11 12.47
C ASP A 186 -20.40 -0.28 13.52
N GLY A 187 -20.49 -1.49 14.06
CA GLY A 187 -21.53 -1.89 15.00
C GLY A 187 -21.32 -1.36 16.42
N GLY A 188 -21.14 -0.05 16.62
CA GLY A 188 -21.20 0.69 17.90
C GLY A 188 -20.29 0.25 19.06
N ASP A 189 -19.64 -0.91 18.98
CA ASP A 189 -18.85 -1.54 20.03
C ASP A 189 -17.36 -1.45 19.69
N VAL A 190 -16.62 -0.72 20.53
CA VAL A 190 -15.19 -0.41 20.37
C VAL A 190 -14.32 -1.68 20.46
N LEU A 191 -14.87 -2.79 20.98
CA LEU A 191 -14.18 -4.08 21.10
C LEU A 191 -14.26 -4.96 19.83
N VAL A 192 -15.15 -4.62 18.88
CA VAL A 192 -15.27 -5.34 17.61
C VAL A 192 -14.28 -4.76 16.60
N ARG A 193 -13.58 -5.62 15.85
CA ARG A 193 -12.67 -5.15 14.79
C ARG A 193 -13.47 -4.30 13.78
N PRO A 194 -13.05 -3.07 13.48
CA PRO A 194 -13.77 -2.21 12.54
C PRO A 194 -13.85 -2.87 11.16
N SER A 195 -14.93 -2.56 10.44
CA SER A 195 -15.17 -3.16 9.13
C SER A 195 -14.03 -2.84 8.15
N ARG A 196 -13.71 -3.81 7.28
CA ARG A 196 -12.77 -3.60 6.17
C ARG A 196 -13.43 -2.93 4.96
N TRP A 197 -14.75 -2.77 4.99
CA TRP A 197 -15.49 -2.07 3.96
C TRP A 197 -15.11 -0.59 3.96
N LYS A 198 -15.01 -0.01 2.77
CA LYS A 198 -14.72 1.41 2.59
C LYS A 198 -15.72 2.00 1.64
N PHE A 199 -16.22 3.18 2.00
CA PHE A 199 -17.28 3.83 1.23
C PHE A 199 -16.76 4.33 -0.11
N HIS A 200 -15.60 4.98 -0.11
CA HIS A 200 -15.09 5.62 -1.32
C HIS A 200 -14.85 4.63 -2.48
N LEU A 201 -15.47 4.89 -3.63
CA LEU A 201 -15.42 4.06 -4.86
C LEU A 201 -16.05 2.66 -4.74
N SER A 202 -16.74 2.34 -3.64
CA SER A 202 -17.51 1.11 -3.53
C SER A 202 -18.65 1.04 -4.55
N GLY A 203 -19.26 -0.13 -4.72
CA GLY A 203 -20.46 -0.21 -5.56
C GLY A 203 -21.58 0.67 -5.01
N VAL A 204 -21.71 0.72 -3.68
CA VAL A 204 -22.67 1.59 -2.97
C VAL A 204 -22.42 3.07 -3.22
N TYR A 205 -21.17 3.52 -3.18
CA TYR A 205 -20.82 4.91 -3.49
C TYR A 205 -21.31 5.32 -4.88
N TRP A 206 -21.05 4.49 -5.89
CA TRP A 206 -21.47 4.79 -7.26
C TRP A 206 -23.00 4.71 -7.42
N LEU A 207 -23.68 3.75 -6.78
CA LEU A 207 -25.15 3.70 -6.78
C LEU A 207 -25.76 4.94 -6.14
N LEU A 208 -25.21 5.43 -5.03
CA LEU A 208 -25.68 6.65 -4.37
C LEU A 208 -25.42 7.91 -5.22
N VAL A 209 -24.32 7.97 -5.98
CA VAL A 209 -24.10 9.03 -6.99
C VAL A 209 -25.21 9.00 -8.04
N LEU A 210 -25.57 7.80 -8.54
CA LEU A 210 -26.62 7.63 -9.55
C LEU A 210 -28.00 8.02 -8.98
N LEU A 211 -28.26 7.71 -7.70
CA LEU A 211 -29.47 8.10 -6.98
C LEU A 211 -29.49 9.57 -6.53
N ARG A 212 -28.41 10.33 -6.77
CA ARG A 212 -28.26 11.75 -6.39
C ARG A 212 -28.35 11.98 -4.88
N SER A 213 -27.86 11.03 -4.10
CA SER A 213 -27.88 11.09 -2.63
C SER A 213 -26.91 12.15 -2.09
N PRO A 214 -27.29 12.92 -1.05
CA PRO A 214 -26.39 13.87 -0.42
C PRO A 214 -25.32 13.18 0.45
N ALA A 215 -25.46 11.88 0.75
CA ALA A 215 -24.42 11.09 1.42
C ALA A 215 -23.10 11.06 0.62
N VAL A 216 -23.19 11.26 -0.70
CA VAL A 216 -22.02 11.49 -1.54
C VAL A 216 -21.95 12.97 -1.90
N ASN A 217 -20.90 13.66 -1.48
CA ASN A 217 -20.64 15.06 -1.85
C ASN A 217 -20.13 15.19 -3.30
N ARG A 218 -20.84 14.57 -4.25
CA ARG A 218 -20.54 14.59 -5.68
C ARG A 218 -21.79 14.22 -6.48
N ARG A 219 -22.01 14.95 -7.58
CA ARG A 219 -22.98 14.57 -8.62
C ARG A 219 -22.26 14.05 -9.86
N LEU A 220 -23.01 13.37 -10.72
CA LEU A 220 -22.50 12.92 -12.01
C LEU A 220 -22.19 14.15 -12.89
N GLU A 221 -20.94 14.24 -13.33
CA GLU A 221 -20.45 15.33 -14.17
C GLU A 221 -20.46 14.95 -15.65
N PRO A 222 -20.48 15.92 -16.59
CA PRO A 222 -20.46 15.62 -18.02
C PRO A 222 -19.25 14.77 -18.44
N ASP A 223 -18.10 14.96 -17.80
CA ASP A 223 -16.86 14.24 -18.11
C ASP A 223 -16.81 12.82 -17.53
N ASP A 224 -17.80 12.41 -16.73
CA ASP A 224 -17.88 11.05 -16.21
C ASP A 224 -18.23 10.04 -17.31
N SER A 225 -18.05 8.74 -17.01
CA SER A 225 -18.26 7.66 -17.97
C SER A 225 -19.66 7.73 -18.59
N PRO A 226 -19.80 7.65 -19.93
CA PRO A 226 -21.10 7.62 -20.61
C PRO A 226 -22.01 6.51 -20.08
N PHE A 227 -21.43 5.38 -19.67
CA PHE A 227 -22.15 4.26 -19.08
C PHE A 227 -22.90 4.67 -17.80
N LEU A 228 -22.31 5.54 -16.96
CA LEU A 228 -22.98 6.01 -15.74
C LEU A 228 -24.18 6.90 -16.07
N HIS A 229 -24.09 7.73 -17.12
CA HIS A 229 -25.20 8.56 -17.57
C HIS A 229 -26.36 7.71 -18.10
N GLU A 230 -26.05 6.68 -18.89
CA GLU A 230 -27.05 5.70 -19.36
C GLU A 230 -27.69 4.93 -18.19
N LEU A 231 -26.86 4.48 -17.23
CA LEU A 231 -27.34 3.76 -16.06
C LEU A 231 -28.23 4.63 -15.17
N GLN A 232 -27.86 5.90 -14.96
CA GLN A 232 -28.69 6.85 -14.22
C GLN A 232 -30.05 7.05 -14.90
N HIS A 233 -30.07 7.25 -16.23
CA HIS A 233 -31.31 7.38 -16.98
C HIS A 233 -32.18 6.12 -16.86
N LYS A 234 -31.57 4.93 -16.98
CA LYS A 234 -32.28 3.66 -16.79
C LYS A 234 -32.89 3.55 -15.39
N MET A 235 -32.13 3.92 -14.37
CA MET A 235 -32.61 3.93 -12.99
C MET A 235 -33.75 4.94 -12.79
N ASP A 236 -33.69 6.12 -13.40
CA ASP A 236 -34.73 7.15 -13.30
C ASP A 236 -36.05 6.69 -13.94
N SER A 237 -35.96 5.98 -15.07
CA SER A 237 -37.13 5.44 -15.78
C SER A 237 -37.76 4.19 -15.15
N HIS A 238 -37.17 3.65 -14.08
CA HIS A 238 -37.63 2.42 -13.43
C HIS A 238 -38.52 2.75 -12.22
N ASP A 239 -39.83 2.55 -12.35
CA ASP A 239 -40.81 2.94 -11.33
C ASP A 239 -40.58 2.29 -9.96
N ALA A 240 -40.17 1.01 -9.93
CA ALA A 240 -39.90 0.29 -8.68
C ALA A 240 -38.74 0.88 -7.85
N LEU A 241 -37.88 1.72 -8.46
CA LEU A 241 -36.82 2.43 -7.73
C LEU A 241 -37.28 3.75 -7.11
N TRP A 242 -38.52 4.20 -7.38
CA TRP A 242 -39.03 5.47 -6.84
C TRP A 242 -38.90 5.60 -5.30
N PRO A 243 -39.27 4.58 -4.49
CA PRO A 243 -39.13 4.70 -3.03
C PRO A 243 -37.69 4.86 -2.57
N ILE A 244 -36.75 4.19 -3.25
CA ILE A 244 -35.32 4.21 -2.94
C ILE A 244 -34.72 5.55 -3.34
N ARG A 245 -35.12 6.10 -4.51
CA ARG A 245 -34.68 7.43 -4.96
C ARG A 245 -35.08 8.50 -3.95
N ASN A 246 -36.32 8.48 -3.46
CA ASN A 246 -36.78 9.45 -2.46
C ASN A 246 -35.98 9.38 -1.16
N LEU A 247 -35.83 8.17 -0.61
CA LEU A 247 -35.06 7.95 0.61
C LEU A 247 -33.60 8.37 0.44
N ALA A 248 -32.97 7.98 -0.67
CA ALA A 248 -31.60 8.36 -1.00
C ALA A 248 -31.42 9.88 -1.08
N THR A 249 -32.44 10.64 -1.50
CA THR A 249 -32.41 12.11 -1.55
C THR A 249 -32.78 12.81 -0.24
N GLY A 250 -33.10 12.06 0.82
CA GLY A 250 -33.40 12.61 2.15
C GLY A 250 -34.85 13.07 2.35
N PHE A 251 -35.79 12.63 1.49
CA PHE A 251 -37.22 12.84 1.74
C PHE A 251 -37.78 11.69 2.58
N ASP A 252 -38.53 12.03 3.63
CA ASP A 252 -39.22 11.05 4.47
C ASP A 252 -40.31 10.33 3.66
N ASN A 253 -40.26 9.00 3.68
CA ASN A 253 -41.35 8.17 3.18
C ASN A 253 -42.46 8.10 4.26
N GLU A 254 -43.44 9.02 4.22
CA GLU A 254 -44.72 8.80 4.91
C GLU A 254 -45.53 7.63 4.31
N TYR A 255 -45.17 7.16 3.10
CA TYR A 255 -45.83 6.06 2.42
C TYR A 255 -44.82 5.10 1.77
N GLY A 256 -44.56 3.97 2.44
CA GLY A 256 -44.01 2.76 1.81
C GLY A 256 -42.75 2.23 2.48
N THR A 257 -42.90 1.13 3.24
CA THR A 257 -41.82 0.19 3.52
C THR A 257 -41.17 -0.21 2.19
N ILE A 258 -39.84 -0.14 2.12
CA ILE A 258 -39.08 -0.70 0.99
C ILE A 258 -39.58 -2.14 0.78
N GLY A 259 -40.11 -2.43 -0.41
CA GLY A 259 -40.74 -3.71 -0.71
C GLY A 259 -39.75 -4.88 -0.62
N PRO A 260 -40.26 -6.13 -0.45
CA PRO A 260 -39.42 -7.31 -0.28
C PRO A 260 -38.49 -7.61 -1.47
N ASP A 261 -38.77 -7.06 -2.66
CA ASP A 261 -37.98 -7.23 -3.88
C ASP A 261 -36.71 -6.35 -3.93
N PHE A 262 -36.51 -5.46 -2.96
CA PHE A 262 -35.37 -4.55 -2.94
C PHE A 262 -33.99 -5.22 -3.05
N PRO A 263 -33.68 -6.32 -2.34
CA PRO A 263 -32.39 -6.98 -2.50
C PRO A 263 -32.14 -7.45 -3.94
N ASN A 264 -33.18 -7.88 -4.66
CA ASN A 264 -33.06 -8.28 -6.06
C ASN A 264 -32.82 -7.07 -6.97
N LEU A 265 -33.54 -5.96 -6.76
CA LEU A 265 -33.31 -4.72 -7.49
C LEU A 265 -31.89 -4.17 -7.25
N PHE A 266 -31.44 -4.17 -5.98
CA PHE A 266 -30.07 -3.78 -5.64
C PHE A 266 -29.06 -4.66 -6.38
N LEU A 267 -29.23 -5.98 -6.33
CA LEU A 267 -28.36 -6.94 -7.01
C LEU A 267 -28.29 -6.67 -8.52
N ASP A 268 -29.41 -6.42 -9.18
CA ASP A 268 -29.47 -6.16 -10.63
C ASP A 268 -28.66 -4.91 -11.03
N TYR A 269 -28.87 -3.80 -10.33
CA TYR A 269 -28.17 -2.54 -10.63
C TYR A 269 -26.71 -2.57 -10.17
N PHE A 270 -26.42 -3.22 -9.05
CA PHE A 270 -25.06 -3.46 -8.57
C PHE A 270 -24.25 -4.30 -9.57
N ASP A 271 -24.84 -5.38 -10.10
CA ASP A 271 -24.20 -6.22 -11.11
C ASP A 271 -23.97 -5.45 -12.42
N LEU A 272 -24.97 -4.70 -12.88
CA LEU A 272 -24.87 -3.87 -14.07
C LEU A 272 -23.75 -2.83 -13.93
N LEU A 273 -23.71 -2.14 -12.78
CA LEU A 273 -22.67 -1.17 -12.45
C LEU A 273 -21.27 -1.80 -12.51
N ILE A 274 -21.07 -2.96 -11.88
CA ILE A 274 -19.77 -3.65 -11.87
C ILE A 274 -19.33 -4.04 -13.27
N ARG A 275 -20.24 -4.54 -14.12
CA ARG A 275 -19.94 -4.88 -15.52
C ARG A 275 -19.48 -3.67 -16.34
N GLY A 276 -19.96 -2.47 -16.02
CA GLY A 276 -19.59 -1.24 -16.71
C GLY A 276 -18.24 -0.64 -16.30
N ALA A 277 -17.54 -1.21 -15.32
CA ALA A 277 -16.26 -0.70 -14.86
C ALA A 277 -15.19 -0.75 -15.97
N ASP A 278 -14.42 0.33 -16.13
CA ASP A 278 -13.20 0.31 -16.94
C ASP A 278 -12.04 -0.36 -16.17
N MET A 279 -12.03 -0.19 -14.84
CA MET A 279 -11.04 -0.73 -13.95
C MET A 279 -11.72 -1.24 -12.66
N LEU A 280 -11.61 -2.55 -12.41
CA LEU A 280 -12.19 -3.18 -11.22
C LEU A 280 -11.07 -3.52 -10.24
N CYS A 281 -11.13 -2.98 -9.02
CA CYS A 281 -10.08 -3.12 -8.01
C CYS A 281 -10.54 -4.08 -6.90
N THR A 282 -9.87 -5.23 -6.72
CA THR A 282 -10.24 -6.22 -5.69
C THR A 282 -9.01 -6.85 -5.04
N THR A 283 -9.18 -7.45 -3.87
CA THR A 283 -8.15 -8.34 -3.29
C THR A 283 -8.10 -9.67 -4.06
N PRO A 284 -7.00 -10.45 -3.94
CA PRO A 284 -6.90 -11.80 -4.50
C PRO A 284 -8.02 -12.72 -4.03
N ASP A 285 -8.34 -12.69 -2.74
CA ASP A 285 -9.42 -13.46 -2.13
C ASP A 285 -10.78 -13.13 -2.78
N ALA A 286 -11.17 -11.86 -2.79
CA ALA A 286 -12.42 -11.41 -3.40
C ALA A 286 -12.50 -11.71 -4.91
N SER A 287 -11.35 -11.84 -5.60
CA SER A 287 -11.33 -12.21 -7.02
C SER A 287 -11.80 -13.65 -7.29
N GLU A 288 -11.85 -14.50 -6.26
CA GLU A 288 -12.29 -15.89 -6.35
C GLU A 288 -13.57 -16.17 -5.54
N THR A 289 -13.73 -15.55 -4.37
CA THR A 289 -14.88 -15.75 -3.49
C THR A 289 -16.12 -14.98 -3.96
N GLU A 290 -15.95 -13.73 -4.40
CA GLU A 290 -17.05 -12.88 -4.89
C GLU A 290 -17.38 -13.19 -6.35
N TRP A 291 -18.60 -13.66 -6.59
CA TRP A 291 -19.01 -14.18 -7.90
C TRP A 291 -18.98 -13.10 -9.00
N GLN A 292 -19.34 -11.87 -8.66
CA GLN A 292 -19.34 -10.69 -9.54
C GLN A 292 -17.91 -10.34 -9.98
N CYS A 293 -16.96 -10.36 -9.04
CA CYS A 293 -15.54 -10.11 -9.30
C CYS A 293 -14.93 -11.24 -10.14
N ARG A 294 -15.22 -12.50 -9.77
CA ARG A 294 -14.74 -13.68 -10.49
C ARG A 294 -15.26 -13.73 -11.93
N ARG A 295 -16.53 -13.38 -12.15
CA ARG A 295 -17.13 -13.33 -13.48
C ARG A 295 -16.51 -12.21 -14.32
N TRP A 296 -16.41 -11.00 -13.76
CA TRP A 296 -15.76 -9.88 -14.45
C TRP A 296 -14.33 -10.22 -14.86
N LYS A 297 -13.54 -10.83 -13.95
CA LYS A 297 -12.18 -11.29 -14.21
C LYS A 297 -12.10 -12.27 -15.39
N LYS A 298 -13.02 -13.24 -15.47
CA LYS A 298 -13.01 -14.28 -16.50
C LYS A 298 -13.54 -13.81 -17.85
N GLU A 299 -14.55 -12.94 -17.86
CA GLU A 299 -15.27 -12.56 -19.08
C GLU A 299 -14.76 -11.24 -19.68
N LEU A 300 -14.49 -10.24 -18.83
CA LEU A 300 -14.27 -8.85 -19.24
C LEU A 300 -12.81 -8.42 -19.18
N ALA A 301 -12.02 -8.90 -18.21
CA ALA A 301 -10.64 -8.48 -18.07
C ALA A 301 -9.81 -8.73 -19.34
N ARG A 302 -9.00 -7.74 -19.72
CA ARG A 302 -8.06 -7.79 -20.85
C ARG A 302 -6.62 -7.54 -20.44
N GLY A 303 -6.39 -7.21 -19.17
CA GLY A 303 -5.08 -7.07 -18.55
C GLY A 303 -5.20 -6.98 -17.04
N VAL A 304 -4.08 -7.12 -16.36
CA VAL A 304 -3.99 -7.11 -14.89
C VAL A 304 -2.95 -6.11 -14.41
N ALA A 305 -3.26 -5.36 -13.34
CA ALA A 305 -2.36 -4.41 -12.71
C ALA A 305 -2.30 -4.67 -11.19
N ILE A 306 -1.10 -4.89 -10.66
CA ILE A 306 -0.86 -5.27 -9.27
C ILE A 306 0.02 -4.23 -8.56
N ASP A 307 -0.55 -3.52 -7.58
CA ASP A 307 0.21 -2.68 -6.65
C ASP A 307 0.77 -3.49 -5.50
N GLU A 308 1.82 -2.95 -4.87
CA GLU A 308 2.53 -3.57 -3.75
C GLU A 308 2.90 -5.04 -4.04
N ALA A 309 3.21 -5.35 -5.30
CA ALA A 309 3.52 -6.70 -5.79
C ALA A 309 4.76 -7.31 -5.10
N GLY A 310 5.56 -6.48 -4.41
CA GLY A 310 6.66 -6.92 -3.54
C GLY A 310 6.21 -7.67 -2.29
N GLY A 311 4.96 -7.44 -1.84
CA GLY A 311 4.32 -8.15 -0.72
C GLY A 311 3.31 -9.22 -1.15
N MET A 312 3.05 -9.37 -2.45
CA MET A 312 2.12 -10.38 -2.98
C MET A 312 2.85 -11.70 -3.25
N ASN A 313 2.36 -12.82 -2.71
CA ASN A 313 2.89 -14.14 -3.05
C ASN A 313 2.42 -14.56 -4.47
N ARG A 314 3.04 -15.60 -5.03
CA ARG A 314 2.71 -16.06 -6.39
C ARG A 314 1.32 -16.68 -6.48
N ALA A 315 0.84 -17.36 -5.44
CA ALA A 315 -0.49 -17.98 -5.47
C ALA A 315 -1.60 -16.92 -5.59
N ASP A 316 -1.52 -15.86 -4.78
CA ASP A 316 -2.40 -14.70 -4.84
C ASP A 316 -2.35 -14.01 -6.20
N LEU A 317 -1.15 -13.85 -6.77
CA LEU A 317 -1.04 -13.34 -8.13
C LEU A 317 -1.81 -14.21 -9.11
N TYR A 318 -1.72 -15.54 -9.03
CA TYR A 318 -2.41 -16.43 -9.97
C TYR A 318 -3.92 -16.49 -9.78
N CYS A 319 -4.43 -16.24 -8.56
CA CYS A 319 -5.86 -15.99 -8.35
C CYS A 319 -6.33 -14.81 -9.21
N VAL A 320 -5.52 -13.75 -9.33
CA VAL A 320 -5.88 -12.55 -10.09
C VAL A 320 -5.55 -12.66 -11.57
N TRP A 321 -4.35 -13.13 -11.90
CA TRP A 321 -3.81 -13.15 -13.26
C TRP A 321 -4.30 -14.33 -14.09
N GLY A 322 -4.68 -15.43 -13.43
CA GLY A 322 -5.07 -16.66 -14.08
C GLY A 322 -3.88 -17.34 -14.79
N ASN A 323 -4.19 -18.15 -15.80
CA ASN A 323 -3.21 -18.97 -16.50
C ASN A 323 -3.14 -18.73 -18.02
N THR A 324 -3.74 -17.65 -18.53
CA THR A 324 -3.85 -17.35 -19.97
C THR A 324 -2.94 -16.22 -20.47
N LEU A 325 -1.96 -15.80 -19.66
CA LEU A 325 -0.97 -14.77 -19.99
C LEU A 325 -1.59 -13.45 -20.48
N LEU A 326 -2.56 -12.93 -19.72
CA LEU A 326 -3.02 -11.56 -19.95
C LEU A 326 -1.85 -10.58 -19.76
N PRO A 327 -1.79 -9.45 -20.48
CA PRO A 327 -0.82 -8.40 -20.19
C PRO A 327 -0.87 -8.00 -18.71
N CYS A 328 0.27 -7.96 -18.04
CA CYS A 328 0.36 -7.82 -16.59
C CYS A 328 1.35 -6.74 -16.18
N ALA A 329 0.93 -5.81 -15.33
CA ALA A 329 1.81 -4.81 -14.71
C ALA A 329 1.98 -5.11 -13.22
N LEU A 330 3.23 -5.33 -12.80
CA LEU A 330 3.64 -5.52 -11.42
C LEU A 330 4.42 -4.30 -10.96
N PHE A 331 3.97 -3.66 -9.89
CA PHE A 331 4.64 -2.51 -9.30
C PHE A 331 4.79 -2.68 -7.79
N GLY A 332 5.95 -2.28 -7.27
CA GLY A 332 6.25 -2.47 -5.85
C GLY A 332 7.73 -2.37 -5.54
N ASP A 333 8.09 -2.77 -4.33
CA ASP A 333 9.46 -2.76 -3.82
C ASP A 333 9.77 -4.10 -3.14
N THR A 334 10.75 -4.82 -3.67
CA THR A 334 11.18 -6.12 -3.13
C THR A 334 12.03 -6.00 -1.86
N ARG A 335 12.38 -4.78 -1.45
CA ARG A 335 13.08 -4.49 -0.19
C ARG A 335 12.12 -4.08 0.94
N GLN A 336 10.82 -3.86 0.66
CA GLN A 336 9.77 -3.68 1.69
C GLN A 336 9.19 -5.03 2.13
N LEU A 337 8.04 -5.04 2.81
CA LEU A 337 7.42 -6.25 3.36
C LEU A 337 7.30 -7.36 2.31
N LEU A 338 7.78 -8.55 2.69
CA LEU A 338 7.63 -9.78 1.92
C LEU A 338 6.27 -10.43 2.23
N PRO A 339 5.79 -11.34 1.37
CA PRO A 339 4.58 -12.11 1.65
C PRO A 339 4.64 -12.81 3.01
N ILE A 340 3.53 -12.83 3.72
CA ILE A 340 3.43 -13.47 5.04
C ILE A 340 3.27 -14.99 4.84
N VAL A 341 4.11 -15.77 5.53
CA VAL A 341 4.03 -17.24 5.55
C VAL A 341 4.03 -17.66 7.01
N VAL A 342 2.84 -17.93 7.55
CA VAL A 342 2.63 -18.21 8.98
C VAL A 342 3.26 -19.54 9.37
N THR A 343 3.10 -20.55 8.51
CA THR A 343 3.56 -21.95 8.71
C THR A 343 5.07 -22.13 8.65
N ARG A 344 5.85 -21.04 8.47
CA ARG A 344 7.28 -21.08 8.18
C ARG A 344 8.09 -21.83 9.23
N ASN A 345 7.74 -21.63 10.50
CA ASN A 345 8.46 -22.20 11.62
C ASN A 345 7.72 -23.38 12.26
N ASP A 346 6.60 -23.80 11.66
CA ASP A 346 5.83 -24.94 12.15
C ASP A 346 6.65 -26.21 11.99
N LYS A 347 6.75 -26.97 13.07
CA LYS A 347 7.49 -28.24 13.12
C LYS A 347 6.54 -29.39 13.42
N GLU A 348 6.80 -30.56 12.84
CA GLU A 348 6.08 -31.79 13.16
C GLU A 348 6.55 -32.37 14.50
N GLY A 349 5.74 -32.18 15.54
CA GLY A 349 6.05 -32.65 16.90
C GLY A 349 7.46 -32.25 17.35
N ASP A 350 8.12 -33.15 18.08
CA ASP A 350 9.49 -32.94 18.57
C ASP A 350 10.57 -33.28 17.53
N SER A 351 10.17 -33.77 16.34
CA SER A 351 11.12 -34.23 15.30
C SER A 351 12.02 -33.12 14.75
N GLY A 352 11.65 -31.85 14.98
CA GLY A 352 12.35 -30.70 14.44
C GLY A 352 12.11 -30.47 12.93
N THR A 353 11.40 -31.37 12.25
CA THR A 353 11.11 -31.31 10.81
C THR A 353 10.12 -30.19 10.53
N LEU A 354 10.47 -29.28 9.62
CA LEU A 354 9.55 -28.23 9.19
C LEU A 354 8.35 -28.83 8.45
N ARG A 355 7.15 -28.48 8.90
CA ARG A 355 5.88 -28.86 8.28
C ARG A 355 5.74 -28.25 6.89
N ASP A 356 6.11 -26.97 6.76
CA ASP A 356 6.14 -26.27 5.48
C ASP A 356 7.57 -26.21 4.92
N ARG A 357 7.90 -27.17 4.05
CA ARG A 357 9.19 -27.24 3.37
C ARG A 357 9.34 -26.17 2.27
N PHE A 358 8.25 -25.54 1.85
CA PHE A 358 8.23 -24.52 0.80
C PHE A 358 8.16 -23.09 1.36
N ALA A 359 8.17 -22.91 2.69
CA ALA A 359 8.02 -21.59 3.31
C ALA A 359 9.02 -20.54 2.82
N ARG A 360 10.25 -20.96 2.48
CA ARG A 360 11.27 -20.06 1.89
C ARG A 360 10.91 -19.60 0.50
N ASP A 361 10.32 -20.48 -0.30
CA ASP A 361 9.85 -20.16 -1.64
C ASP A 361 8.56 -19.32 -1.59
N GLY A 362 7.66 -19.58 -0.64
CA GLY A 362 6.47 -18.76 -0.38
C GLY A 362 6.77 -17.31 0.01
N LYS A 363 7.97 -17.04 0.52
CA LYS A 363 8.48 -15.69 0.81
C LYS A 363 8.97 -14.93 -0.41
N ILE A 364 9.18 -15.60 -1.55
CA ILE A 364 9.53 -14.95 -2.81
C ILE A 364 8.26 -14.33 -3.38
N SER A 365 8.20 -13.01 -3.41
CA SER A 365 7.06 -12.31 -3.98
C SER A 365 6.96 -12.51 -5.48
N ALA A 366 5.74 -12.34 -6.00
CA ALA A 366 5.47 -12.29 -7.42
C ALA A 366 6.43 -11.33 -8.16
N LEU A 367 6.61 -10.14 -7.61
CA LEU A 367 7.51 -9.14 -8.18
C LEU A 367 8.96 -9.64 -8.23
N GLN A 368 9.48 -10.17 -7.12
CA GLN A 368 10.84 -10.68 -7.04
C GLN A 368 11.07 -11.85 -8.01
N PHE A 369 10.09 -12.75 -8.10
CA PHE A 369 10.15 -13.88 -9.02
C PHE A 369 10.28 -13.42 -10.48
N PHE A 370 9.39 -12.53 -10.95
CA PHE A 370 9.44 -12.05 -12.33
C PHE A 370 10.64 -11.14 -12.62
N GLN A 371 11.16 -10.41 -11.64
CA GLN A 371 12.45 -9.74 -11.78
C GLN A 371 13.59 -10.73 -12.04
N GLY A 372 13.57 -11.89 -11.37
CA GLY A 372 14.54 -12.96 -11.54
C GLY A 372 14.51 -13.63 -12.92
N THR A 373 13.40 -13.52 -13.67
CA THR A 373 13.28 -14.10 -15.03
C THR A 373 14.07 -13.34 -16.10
N GLY A 374 14.66 -12.18 -15.78
CA GLY A 374 15.41 -11.36 -16.73
C GLY A 374 14.56 -10.42 -17.57
N LEU A 375 13.25 -10.29 -17.29
CA LEU A 375 12.38 -9.33 -17.95
C LEU A 375 12.82 -7.88 -17.67
N PRO A 376 12.67 -6.94 -18.63
CA PRO A 376 13.14 -5.58 -18.43
C PRO A 376 12.38 -4.84 -17.31
N VAL A 377 13.12 -4.32 -16.34
CA VAL A 377 12.57 -3.61 -15.15
C VAL A 377 12.74 -2.09 -15.29
N TYR A 378 11.66 -1.35 -15.08
CA TYR A 378 11.70 0.10 -14.98
C TYR A 378 11.94 0.54 -13.53
N ARG A 379 13.17 0.94 -13.20
CA ARG A 379 13.53 1.41 -11.86
C ARG A 379 13.35 2.92 -11.72
N LEU A 380 12.55 3.37 -10.75
CA LEU A 380 12.44 4.77 -10.35
C LEU A 380 13.68 5.16 -9.54
N LYS A 381 14.10 6.42 -9.67
CA LYS A 381 15.38 6.91 -9.11
C LYS A 381 15.28 8.25 -8.39
N THR A 382 14.07 8.79 -8.23
CA THR A 382 13.88 10.11 -7.64
C THR A 382 13.04 9.99 -6.37
N GLN A 383 13.54 10.51 -5.25
CA GLN A 383 12.79 10.62 -3.99
C GLN A 383 11.83 11.81 -4.08
N LEU A 384 10.53 11.54 -3.93
CA LEU A 384 9.44 12.52 -4.04
C LEU A 384 8.70 12.77 -2.72
N ARG A 385 8.94 11.95 -1.70
CA ARG A 385 8.31 12.05 -0.38
C ARG A 385 9.20 12.80 0.59
N MET A 386 10.33 12.20 0.94
CA MET A 386 11.17 12.60 2.07
C MET A 386 12.02 13.82 1.76
N ALA A 387 12.20 14.69 2.75
CA ALA A 387 13.13 15.80 2.73
C ALA A 387 14.58 15.31 2.55
N VAL A 388 15.46 16.18 2.04
CA VAL A 388 16.89 15.87 1.89
C VAL A 388 17.49 15.44 3.25
N GLY A 389 18.19 14.30 3.28
CA GLY A 389 18.77 13.68 4.48
C GLY A 389 17.92 12.55 5.08
N MET A 390 16.60 12.65 4.98
CA MET A 390 15.67 11.75 5.69
C MET A 390 15.61 10.32 5.15
N PHE A 391 16.04 10.09 3.90
CA PHE A 391 16.04 8.76 3.27
C PHE A 391 17.43 8.12 3.23
N ASP A 392 18.50 8.87 3.50
CA ASP A 392 19.88 8.44 3.25
C ASP A 392 20.24 7.17 4.04
N THR A 393 19.89 7.12 5.33
CA THR A 393 20.07 5.94 6.17
C THR A 393 19.37 4.70 5.59
N ALA A 394 18.13 4.85 5.11
CA ALA A 394 17.38 3.76 4.51
C ALA A 394 17.92 3.37 3.13
N ALA A 395 18.37 4.34 2.33
CA ALA A 395 18.94 4.10 1.02
C ALA A 395 20.24 3.30 1.12
N GLU A 396 21.17 3.72 1.98
CA GLU A 396 22.46 3.04 2.18
C GLU A 396 22.29 1.65 2.79
N THR A 397 21.32 1.47 3.70
CA THR A 397 21.10 0.20 4.39
C THR A 397 20.34 -0.81 3.54
N PHE A 398 19.23 -0.39 2.91
CA PHE A 398 18.29 -1.32 2.26
C PHE A 398 18.40 -1.32 0.73
N HIS A 399 18.91 -0.24 0.14
CA HIS A 399 18.98 -0.02 -1.31
C HIS A 399 20.39 0.37 -1.81
N PRO A 400 21.49 -0.26 -1.34
CA PRO A 400 22.85 0.16 -1.68
C PRO A 400 23.14 0.10 -3.19
N ASP A 401 22.44 -0.77 -3.91
CA ASP A 401 22.61 -1.00 -5.34
C ASP A 401 21.82 -0.01 -6.22
N THR A 402 21.02 0.89 -5.62
CA THR A 402 20.10 1.77 -6.35
C THR A 402 20.50 3.24 -6.17
N PRO A 403 21.22 3.83 -7.14
CA PRO A 403 21.49 5.25 -7.09
C PRO A 403 20.18 6.03 -7.21
N PHE A 404 20.01 7.03 -6.35
CA PHE A 404 18.85 7.89 -6.34
C PHE A 404 19.26 9.36 -6.18
N GLN A 405 18.31 10.24 -6.43
CA GLN A 405 18.44 11.67 -6.18
C GLN A 405 17.16 12.19 -5.53
N TYR A 406 17.27 13.26 -4.77
CA TYR A 406 16.11 14.00 -4.30
C TYR A 406 15.54 14.87 -5.42
N MET A 407 14.22 14.97 -5.50
CA MET A 407 13.59 16.03 -6.31
C MET A 407 13.92 17.39 -5.69
N LEU A 408 14.06 18.43 -6.52
CA LEU A 408 14.38 19.79 -6.06
C LEU A 408 13.40 20.31 -4.99
N SER A 409 12.11 19.95 -5.10
CA SER A 409 11.07 20.31 -4.11
C SER A 409 11.28 19.68 -2.74
N ARG A 410 12.17 18.68 -2.60
CA ARG A 410 12.50 18.02 -1.33
C ARG A 410 13.57 18.77 -0.52
N ALA A 411 14.09 19.88 -1.04
CA ALA A 411 14.98 20.75 -0.27
C ALA A 411 14.30 21.22 1.02
N ILE A 412 15.04 21.18 2.13
CA ILE A 412 14.50 21.47 3.47
C ILE A 412 14.02 22.92 3.65
N GLY A 413 14.35 23.83 2.74
CA GLY A 413 13.87 25.22 2.76
C GLY A 413 12.47 25.40 2.20
N ASN A 414 11.83 24.34 1.71
CA ASN A 414 10.43 24.38 1.25
C ASN A 414 9.49 24.45 2.47
N PRO A 415 8.49 25.36 2.50
CA PRO A 415 7.57 25.51 3.64
C PRO A 415 6.85 24.24 4.08
N GLU A 416 6.68 23.25 3.19
CA GLU A 416 6.10 21.95 3.56
C GLU A 416 6.90 21.20 4.66
N PHE A 417 8.17 21.58 4.88
CA PHE A 417 9.05 20.97 5.88
C PHE A 417 9.30 21.84 7.11
N ASP A 418 8.57 22.95 7.28
CA ASP A 418 8.65 23.80 8.48
C ASP A 418 8.32 23.00 9.75
N ILE A 419 7.40 22.04 9.65
CA ILE A 419 7.07 21.09 10.71
C ILE A 419 8.27 20.20 11.10
N GLY A 420 9.12 19.81 10.14
CA GLY A 420 10.34 19.05 10.40
C GLY A 420 11.39 19.88 11.13
N HIS A 421 11.52 21.17 10.79
CA HIS A 421 12.35 22.12 11.54
C HIS A 421 11.83 22.35 12.95
N ALA A 422 10.52 22.46 13.13
CA ALA A 422 9.90 22.59 14.45
C ALA A 422 10.18 21.36 15.34
N LEU A 423 10.11 20.15 14.76
CA LEU A 423 10.49 18.91 15.45
C LEU A 423 11.97 18.91 15.85
N GLU A 424 12.88 19.25 14.91
CA GLU A 424 14.32 19.30 15.17
C GLU A 424 14.65 20.32 16.28
N ALA A 425 14.09 21.53 16.19
CA ALA A 425 14.29 22.57 17.19
C ALA A 425 13.78 22.14 18.58
N PHE A 426 12.60 21.53 18.65
CA PHE A 426 12.06 20.98 19.90
C PHE A 426 12.94 19.85 20.45
N ALA A 427 13.37 18.92 19.59
CA ALA A 427 14.21 17.80 20.00
C ALA A 427 15.55 18.28 20.58
N LEU A 428 16.22 19.24 19.93
CA LEU A 428 17.46 19.84 20.42
C LEU A 428 17.27 20.62 21.74
N SER A 429 16.11 21.26 21.92
CA SER A 429 15.78 21.95 23.17
C SER A 429 15.50 20.98 24.31
N ARG A 430 14.88 19.83 24.01
CA ARG A 430 14.53 18.81 25.01
C ARG A 430 15.70 17.91 25.36
N TYR A 431 16.55 17.62 24.38
CA TYR A 431 17.70 16.71 24.48
C TYR A 431 18.96 17.45 24.00
N PRO A 432 19.63 18.21 24.89
CA PRO A 432 20.82 18.99 24.54
C PRO A 432 22.01 18.15 24.06
N GLU A 433 22.02 16.84 24.33
CA GLU A 433 23.01 15.89 23.86
C GLU A 433 22.90 15.54 22.37
N LEU A 434 21.76 15.86 21.72
CA LEU A 434 21.59 15.62 20.29
C LEU A 434 22.43 16.59 19.46
N ASN A 435 23.23 16.05 18.54
CA ASN A 435 23.86 16.85 17.50
C ASN A 435 22.81 17.38 16.52
N ARG A 436 23.03 18.58 16.00
CA ARG A 436 22.21 19.14 14.92
C ARG A 436 22.35 18.33 13.63
N SER A 437 21.27 18.24 12.87
CA SER A 437 21.31 17.71 11.51
C SER A 437 22.36 18.46 10.65
N PRO A 438 23.06 17.78 9.73
CA PRO A 438 23.99 18.42 8.81
C PRO A 438 23.33 19.56 8.01
N ALA A 439 24.11 20.59 7.68
CA ALA A 439 23.61 21.76 6.96
C ALA A 439 22.92 21.35 5.64
N GLY A 440 21.71 21.88 5.40
CA GLY A 440 20.93 21.54 4.20
C GLY A 440 20.11 20.25 4.31
N THR A 441 20.11 19.57 5.46
CA THR A 441 19.44 18.29 5.66
C THR A 441 18.59 18.27 6.93
N LEU A 442 17.62 17.35 6.97
CA LEU A 442 17.00 16.89 8.21
C LEU A 442 17.31 15.40 8.37
N THR A 443 17.61 14.97 9.59
CA THR A 443 17.97 13.57 9.87
C THR A 443 17.13 12.98 11.02
N PRO A 444 16.85 11.66 11.02
CA PRO A 444 16.15 11.04 12.14
C PRO A 444 16.97 11.11 13.44
N PHE A 445 16.30 10.88 14.58
CA PHE A 445 16.97 10.71 15.87
C PHE A 445 16.35 9.56 16.68
N PHE A 446 17.14 9.04 17.61
CA PHE A 446 16.77 7.93 18.48
C PHE A 446 16.73 8.38 19.94
N VAL A 447 15.69 7.99 20.66
CA VAL A 447 15.52 8.20 22.10
C VAL A 447 15.70 6.84 22.78
N HIS A 448 16.83 6.67 23.43
CA HIS A 448 17.18 5.48 24.20
C HIS A 448 16.41 5.47 25.52
N CYS A 449 15.38 4.61 25.60
CA CYS A 449 14.63 4.34 26.81
C CYS A 449 15.38 3.32 27.68
N GLN A 450 16.41 3.79 28.39
CA GLN A 450 17.31 2.96 29.17
C GLN A 450 16.58 2.34 30.37
N GLY A 451 16.67 1.01 30.49
CA GLY A 451 15.98 0.24 31.55
C GLY A 451 14.56 -0.19 31.19
N SER A 452 14.08 0.13 29.98
CA SER A 452 12.73 -0.27 29.56
C SER A 452 12.59 -1.78 29.41
N LYS A 453 11.46 -2.31 29.90
CA LYS A 453 11.07 -3.72 29.79
C LYS A 453 9.94 -3.90 28.78
N SER A 454 9.84 -5.11 28.24
CA SER A 454 8.78 -5.53 27.32
C SER A 454 8.06 -6.72 27.91
N PHE A 455 6.75 -6.78 27.73
CA PHE A 455 5.92 -7.94 28.04
C PHE A 455 5.46 -8.59 26.74
N THR A 456 4.96 -9.82 26.84
CA THR A 456 4.28 -10.52 25.75
C THR A 456 2.86 -10.85 26.22
N ASP A 457 1.86 -10.56 25.40
CA ASP A 457 0.46 -10.87 25.70
C ASP A 457 0.13 -12.34 25.41
N ILE A 458 -1.13 -12.74 25.69
CA ILE A 458 -1.62 -14.11 25.46
C ILE A 458 -1.59 -14.54 23.99
N THR A 459 -1.49 -13.59 23.05
CA THR A 459 -1.43 -13.84 21.61
C THR A 459 0.00 -14.00 21.10
N GLY A 460 0.99 -13.78 21.96
CA GLY A 460 2.41 -13.75 21.58
C GLY A 460 2.87 -12.40 21.03
N SER A 461 2.06 -11.35 21.14
CA SER A 461 2.37 -9.99 20.70
C SER A 461 3.03 -9.20 21.83
N ALA A 462 4.05 -8.41 21.52
CA ALA A 462 4.86 -7.73 22.54
C ALA A 462 4.46 -6.26 22.75
N GLY A 463 4.71 -5.74 23.96
CA GLY A 463 4.42 -4.35 24.33
C GLY A 463 5.38 -3.80 25.38
N SER A 464 5.60 -2.48 25.36
CA SER A 464 6.49 -1.78 26.28
C SER A 464 5.80 -0.51 26.78
N PRO A 465 5.18 -0.58 27.99
CA PRO A 465 4.53 0.56 28.59
C PRO A 465 5.48 1.75 28.78
N ALA A 466 6.73 1.48 29.21
CA ALA A 466 7.73 2.52 29.43
C ALA A 466 8.09 3.26 28.14
N GLN A 467 8.38 2.55 27.04
CA GLN A 467 8.69 3.19 25.76
C GLN A 467 7.48 3.97 25.21
N SER A 468 6.27 3.40 25.36
CA SER A 468 5.03 4.06 24.96
C SER A 468 4.76 5.33 25.76
N GLN A 469 5.05 5.32 27.06
CA GLN A 469 4.91 6.48 27.94
C GLN A 469 5.89 7.58 27.58
N VAL A 470 7.18 7.26 27.38
CA VAL A 470 8.19 8.24 26.95
C VAL A 470 7.82 8.88 25.62
N ALA A 471 7.34 8.09 24.65
CA ALA A 471 6.87 8.59 23.36
C ALA A 471 5.62 9.48 23.51
N LEU A 472 4.67 9.09 24.38
CA LEU A 472 3.46 9.86 24.64
C LEU A 472 3.77 11.23 25.26
N ASP A 473 4.65 11.27 26.26
CA ASP A 473 5.06 12.51 26.93
C ASP A 473 5.81 13.43 25.97
N PHE A 474 6.71 12.87 25.15
CA PHE A 474 7.38 13.61 24.08
C PHE A 474 6.36 14.24 23.12
N LEU A 475 5.37 13.48 22.65
CA LEU A 475 4.35 13.96 21.71
C LEU A 475 3.46 15.05 22.32
N VAL A 476 3.04 14.87 23.57
CA VAL A 476 2.24 15.86 24.29
C VAL A 476 3.00 17.17 24.43
N ASP A 477 4.28 17.13 24.80
CA ASP A 477 5.08 18.32 24.95
C ASP A 477 5.45 18.95 23.60
N LEU A 478 5.71 18.14 22.56
CA LEU A 478 5.96 18.61 21.21
C LEU A 478 4.79 19.46 20.70
N VAL A 479 3.57 18.91 20.73
CA VAL A 479 2.36 19.63 20.27
C VAL A 479 2.02 20.81 21.19
N THR A 480 2.43 20.78 22.46
CA THR A 480 2.21 21.91 23.38
C THR A 480 3.14 23.08 23.06
N ASN A 481 4.39 22.81 22.68
CA ASN A 481 5.45 23.82 22.60
C ASN A 481 5.89 24.15 21.16
N ALA A 482 5.42 23.41 20.16
CA ALA A 482 5.73 23.63 18.76
C ALA A 482 4.43 23.77 17.93
N PRO A 483 4.45 24.55 16.83
CA PRO A 483 3.29 24.77 15.98
C PRO A 483 3.02 23.56 15.07
N ILE A 484 2.62 22.43 15.67
CA ILE A 484 2.43 21.15 14.98
C ILE A 484 0.99 20.67 15.18
N ASP A 485 0.27 20.43 14.08
CA ASP A 485 -1.05 19.81 14.12
C ASP A 485 -0.90 18.30 14.40
N PRO A 486 -1.53 17.75 15.46
CA PRO A 486 -1.52 16.31 15.75
C PRO A 486 -1.93 15.43 14.56
N ALA A 487 -2.76 15.93 13.65
CA ALA A 487 -3.15 15.20 12.44
C ALA A 487 -1.97 14.88 11.50
N GLN A 488 -0.84 15.58 11.64
CA GLN A 488 0.38 15.41 10.85
C GLN A 488 1.37 14.40 11.48
N ILE A 489 0.98 13.79 12.60
CA ILE A 489 1.79 12.82 13.34
C ILE A 489 1.14 11.44 13.22
N ALA A 490 1.96 10.43 12.97
CA ALA A 490 1.57 9.03 13.06
C ALA A 490 2.49 8.24 13.98
N VAL A 491 1.93 7.30 14.74
CA VAL A 491 2.68 6.40 15.61
C VAL A 491 2.65 4.99 15.03
N ILE A 492 3.83 4.39 14.84
CA ILE A 492 3.98 3.05 14.26
C ILE A 492 4.79 2.18 15.22
N THR A 493 4.37 0.93 15.36
CA THR A 493 5.04 -0.08 16.19
C THR A 493 5.07 -1.43 15.46
N PRO A 494 6.07 -2.29 15.68
CA PRO A 494 6.08 -3.63 15.09
C PRO A 494 4.96 -4.53 15.63
N TYR A 495 4.46 -4.27 16.84
CA TYR A 495 3.54 -5.16 17.54
C TYR A 495 2.17 -4.54 17.81
N PHE A 496 1.12 -5.35 17.61
CA PHE A 496 -0.27 -4.95 17.84
C PHE A 496 -0.53 -4.64 19.32
N ALA A 497 0.00 -5.43 20.26
CA ALA A 497 -0.20 -5.20 21.70
C ALA A 497 0.33 -3.82 22.12
N ASN A 498 1.51 -3.43 21.61
CA ASN A 498 2.06 -2.10 21.88
C ASN A 498 1.19 -0.97 21.28
N ALA A 499 0.56 -1.17 20.12
CA ALA A 499 -0.34 -0.18 19.54
C ALA A 499 -1.57 0.04 20.45
N VAL A 500 -2.13 -1.05 20.98
CA VAL A 500 -3.23 -1.01 21.95
C VAL A 500 -2.78 -0.28 23.23
N VAL A 501 -1.63 -0.64 23.80
CA VAL A 501 -1.07 0.02 25.00
C VAL A 501 -0.95 1.52 24.79
N PHE A 502 -0.34 1.96 23.69
CA PHE A 502 -0.18 3.38 23.40
C PHE A 502 -1.54 4.10 23.26
N ASN A 503 -2.49 3.52 22.52
CA ASN A 503 -3.82 4.12 22.31
C ASN A 503 -4.63 4.19 23.62
N GLU A 504 -4.54 3.17 24.48
CA GLU A 504 -5.14 3.20 25.81
C GLU A 504 -4.53 4.30 26.69
N MET A 505 -3.20 4.41 26.72
CA MET A 505 -2.49 5.46 27.46
C MET A 505 -2.90 6.85 26.98
N ARG A 506 -2.96 7.06 25.65
CA ARG A 506 -3.42 8.31 25.03
C ARG A 506 -4.84 8.67 25.47
N THR A 507 -5.74 7.68 25.56
CA THR A 507 -7.15 7.89 25.90
C THR A 507 -7.36 8.15 27.39
N ARG A 508 -6.63 7.43 28.27
CA ARG A 508 -6.70 7.59 29.73
C ARG A 508 -6.04 8.89 30.21
N ASN A 509 -4.98 9.34 29.55
CA ASN A 509 -4.29 10.59 29.90
C ASN A 509 -5.09 11.81 29.39
N ARG A 510 -5.64 12.61 30.32
CA ARG A 510 -6.47 13.78 30.00
C ARG A 510 -5.76 14.79 29.09
N ARG A 511 -4.48 15.07 29.33
CA ARG A 511 -3.69 16.03 28.54
C ARG A 511 -3.44 15.49 27.14
N ALA A 512 -3.07 14.22 27.03
CA ALA A 512 -2.89 13.55 25.74
C ALA A 512 -4.19 13.50 24.93
N ARG A 513 -5.29 13.08 25.54
CA ARG A 513 -6.61 13.06 24.89
C ARG A 513 -7.03 14.43 24.37
N GLN A 514 -6.71 15.51 25.08
CA GLN A 514 -7.03 16.87 24.63
C GLN A 514 -6.09 17.37 23.54
N ARG A 515 -4.77 17.16 23.69
CA ARG A 515 -3.76 17.71 22.79
C ARG A 515 -3.55 16.88 21.52
N LEU A 516 -3.78 15.57 21.58
CA LEU A 516 -3.56 14.63 20.48
C LEU A 516 -4.88 14.07 19.94
N ASN A 517 -6.00 14.77 20.13
CA ASN A 517 -7.33 14.32 19.72
C ASN A 517 -7.44 14.07 18.20
N ARG A 518 -6.76 14.89 17.39
CA ARG A 518 -6.74 14.78 15.92
C ARG A 518 -5.67 13.83 15.38
N MET A 519 -4.81 13.28 16.25
CA MET A 519 -3.82 12.29 15.86
C MET A 519 -4.52 10.95 15.60
N GLN A 520 -4.12 10.28 14.53
CA GLN A 520 -4.60 8.94 14.21
C GLN A 520 -4.14 7.94 15.27
N ASP A 521 -4.90 6.87 15.45
CA ASP A 521 -4.50 5.79 16.35
C ASP A 521 -3.18 5.14 15.90
N ALA A 522 -2.36 4.78 16.89
CA ALA A 522 -1.17 4.00 16.65
C ALA A 522 -1.54 2.68 15.99
N THR A 523 -0.71 2.23 15.05
CA THR A 523 -0.96 1.00 14.29
C THR A 523 0.33 0.22 14.04
N THR A 524 0.18 -1.00 13.53
CA THR A 524 1.31 -1.84 13.17
C THR A 524 1.97 -1.38 11.86
N VAL A 525 3.19 -1.84 11.62
CA VAL A 525 3.91 -1.64 10.35
C VAL A 525 3.07 -2.07 9.14
N GLU A 526 2.35 -3.19 9.26
CA GLU A 526 1.43 -3.69 8.23
C GLU A 526 0.19 -2.79 8.06
N GLY A 527 -0.42 -2.33 9.17
CA GLY A 527 -1.57 -1.43 9.15
C GLY A 527 -1.26 -0.03 8.58
N PHE A 528 0.01 0.38 8.61
CA PHE A 528 0.48 1.63 8.02
C PHE A 528 1.07 1.48 6.60
N GLN A 529 1.04 0.28 6.03
CA GLN A 529 1.59 0.07 4.68
C GLN A 529 0.81 0.91 3.65
N GLY A 530 1.55 1.53 2.72
CA GLY A 530 0.99 2.43 1.71
C GLY A 530 0.61 3.83 2.23
N ARG A 531 0.67 4.08 3.54
CA ARG A 531 0.42 5.39 4.16
C ARG A 531 1.73 6.14 4.44
N GLU A 532 1.59 7.43 4.66
CA GLU A 532 2.69 8.36 5.00
C GLU A 532 2.17 9.47 5.92
N SER A 533 3.07 10.07 6.69
CA SER A 533 2.78 11.21 7.58
C SER A 533 3.94 12.20 7.55
N ASP A 534 3.73 13.46 7.93
CA ASP A 534 4.81 14.45 7.93
C ASP A 534 5.87 14.09 8.98
N ILE A 535 5.39 13.80 10.20
CA ILE A 535 6.16 13.21 11.30
C ILE A 535 5.70 11.79 11.57
N VAL A 536 6.65 10.87 11.73
CA VAL A 536 6.41 9.51 12.22
C VAL A 536 7.19 9.28 13.51
N VAL A 537 6.48 8.79 14.52
CA VAL A 537 7.08 8.27 15.75
C VAL A 537 7.07 6.75 15.68
N VAL A 538 8.24 6.15 15.84
CA VAL A 538 8.40 4.70 15.87
C VAL A 538 8.66 4.25 17.29
N ILE A 539 7.86 3.32 17.80
CA ILE A 539 8.12 2.64 19.07
C ILE A 539 8.62 1.24 18.74
N MET A 540 9.90 0.98 19.00
CA MET A 540 10.60 -0.23 18.56
C MET A 540 10.16 -1.47 19.35
N ASN A 541 9.77 -1.29 20.62
CA ASN A 541 9.42 -2.38 21.52
C ASN A 541 10.55 -3.40 21.68
N THR A 542 11.77 -2.89 21.83
CA THR A 542 13.01 -3.67 21.94
C THR A 542 13.60 -3.53 23.34
N THR A 543 14.17 -4.60 23.91
CA THR A 543 14.84 -4.56 25.22
C THR A 543 16.10 -5.42 25.21
N SER A 544 17.10 -4.99 25.98
CA SER A 544 18.37 -5.70 26.14
C SER A 544 18.32 -6.89 27.12
N GLU A 545 17.33 -6.97 28.02
CA GLU A 545 17.17 -8.06 29.01
C GLU A 545 16.48 -9.33 28.45
N ASP A 546 16.58 -10.44 29.22
CA ASP A 546 16.31 -11.89 28.99
C ASP A 546 14.92 -12.30 28.39
N SER A 547 14.25 -11.46 27.62
CA SER A 547 13.03 -11.85 26.89
C SER A 547 12.71 -11.06 25.62
N GLY A 548 13.26 -9.85 25.40
CA GLY A 548 12.81 -8.96 24.32
C GLY A 548 13.60 -9.07 23.01
N GLY A 549 14.91 -8.83 23.06
CA GLY A 549 15.75 -8.75 21.86
C GLY A 549 15.19 -7.79 20.78
N PRO A 550 15.65 -7.90 19.52
CA PRO A 550 15.17 -7.05 18.43
C PRO A 550 13.83 -7.54 17.87
N GLY A 551 13.43 -8.80 18.12
CA GLY A 551 12.17 -9.34 17.64
C GLY A 551 11.90 -9.08 16.16
N LEU A 552 10.76 -8.48 15.82
CA LEU A 552 10.39 -8.12 14.44
C LEU A 552 11.27 -7.02 13.84
N THR A 553 11.94 -6.20 14.66
CA THR A 553 12.85 -5.15 14.17
C THR A 553 14.18 -5.71 13.61
N ALA A 554 14.48 -6.99 13.88
CA ALA A 554 15.56 -7.70 13.20
C ALA A 554 15.25 -8.02 11.73
N ASP A 555 13.96 -8.05 11.35
CA ASP A 555 13.59 -8.21 9.96
C ASP A 555 13.82 -6.89 9.21
N LYS A 556 14.81 -6.88 8.33
CA LYS A 556 15.18 -5.71 7.52
C LYS A 556 14.01 -5.14 6.70
N HIS A 557 13.03 -5.96 6.32
CA HIS A 557 11.88 -5.51 5.54
C HIS A 557 10.90 -4.72 6.43
N VAL A 558 10.68 -5.20 7.66
CA VAL A 558 9.89 -4.49 8.68
C VAL A 558 10.59 -3.18 9.05
N LEU A 559 11.90 -3.23 9.30
CA LEU A 559 12.72 -2.07 9.65
C LEU A 559 12.73 -1.02 8.52
N ASN A 560 12.89 -1.43 7.26
CA ASN A 560 12.81 -0.52 6.11
C ASN A 560 11.45 0.19 6.06
N VAL A 561 10.34 -0.53 6.27
CA VAL A 561 9.01 0.11 6.31
C VAL A 561 8.92 1.08 7.48
N MET A 562 9.35 0.73 8.69
CA MET A 562 9.31 1.63 9.86
C MET A 562 10.07 2.94 9.62
N LEU A 563 11.23 2.88 8.97
CA LEU A 563 12.11 4.03 8.78
C LEU A 563 11.77 4.89 7.56
N THR A 564 10.70 4.60 6.81
CA THR A 564 10.45 5.24 5.50
C THR A 564 9.01 5.72 5.28
N ARG A 565 8.25 5.93 6.37
CA ARG A 565 6.87 6.44 6.35
C ARG A 565 6.73 7.95 6.58
N HIS A 566 7.79 8.61 7.02
CA HIS A 566 7.79 10.05 7.28
C HIS A 566 8.05 10.86 6.01
N LYS A 567 7.72 12.16 6.04
CA LYS A 567 8.21 13.13 5.04
C LYS A 567 9.38 13.94 5.57
N CYS A 568 9.33 14.42 6.81
CA CYS A 568 10.35 15.34 7.32
C CYS A 568 10.66 15.21 8.81
N GLY A 569 10.03 14.27 9.54
CA GLY A 569 10.40 14.00 10.91
C GLY A 569 10.30 12.52 11.26
N LEU A 570 11.37 11.95 11.81
CA LEU A 570 11.38 10.58 12.33
C LEU A 570 12.04 10.55 13.70
N ALA A 571 11.25 10.21 14.71
CA ALA A 571 11.70 9.99 16.08
C ALA A 571 11.49 8.53 16.46
N ILE A 572 12.53 7.87 16.94
CA ILE A 572 12.51 6.44 17.27
C ILE A 572 12.68 6.27 18.77
N PHE A 573 11.82 5.51 19.42
CA PHE A 573 11.84 5.22 20.85
C PHE A 573 12.09 3.73 21.06
N GLY A 574 13.10 3.38 21.85
CA GLY A 574 13.46 2.00 22.11
C GLY A 574 14.68 1.83 22.98
N ASP A 575 15.09 0.58 23.19
CA ASP A 575 16.40 0.27 23.76
C ASP A 575 17.41 0.05 22.63
N ILE A 576 18.40 0.95 22.50
CA ILE A 576 19.44 0.84 21.48
C ILE A 576 20.43 -0.30 21.75
N CYS A 577 20.53 -0.73 23.01
CA CYS A 577 21.35 -1.87 23.40
C CYS A 577 20.67 -3.20 23.04
N ALA A 578 19.41 -3.18 22.59
CA ALA A 578 18.73 -4.38 22.13
C ALA A 578 19.40 -5.01 20.90
N SER A 579 20.18 -4.26 20.11
CA SER A 579 21.00 -4.81 19.02
C SER A 579 22.44 -5.18 19.45
N GLY A 580 22.70 -5.28 20.75
CA GLY A 580 24.01 -5.60 21.35
C GLY A 580 24.64 -4.41 22.10
N SER A 581 25.46 -4.71 23.11
CA SER A 581 26.10 -3.70 23.96
C SER A 581 26.96 -2.72 23.16
N VAL A 582 26.67 -1.42 23.29
CA VAL A 582 27.51 -0.34 22.74
C VAL A 582 28.67 -0.12 23.72
N LYS A 583 29.91 -0.44 23.34
CA LYS A 583 31.10 -0.18 24.19
C LYS A 583 31.91 1.01 23.66
N MET A 584 32.35 1.86 24.60
CA MET A 584 33.36 2.90 24.39
C MET A 584 34.73 2.26 24.13
N GLY A 585 35.43 2.69 23.08
CA GLY A 585 36.81 2.28 22.82
C GLY A 585 37.81 3.04 23.72
N PRO A 586 39.07 2.54 23.86
CA PRO A 586 40.09 3.13 24.75
C PRO A 586 40.49 4.58 24.42
N ASN A 587 40.19 5.06 23.21
CA ASN A 587 40.60 6.37 22.70
C ASN A 587 39.47 7.42 22.80
N GLY A 588 38.40 7.17 23.53
CA GLY A 588 37.22 8.05 23.59
C GLY A 588 36.33 8.01 22.34
N ASN A 589 36.67 7.18 21.35
CA ASN A 589 35.80 6.87 20.21
C ASN A 589 34.96 5.63 20.53
N LEU A 590 33.64 5.75 20.40
CA LEU A 590 32.71 4.62 20.50
C LEU A 590 32.93 3.67 19.32
N ALA A 591 33.29 2.43 19.61
CA ALA A 591 33.49 1.40 18.60
C ALA A 591 32.73 0.13 19.03
N ARG A 592 31.68 -0.23 18.28
CA ARG A 592 31.14 -1.60 18.36
C ARG A 592 32.23 -2.57 17.94
N GLY A 593 32.65 -3.45 18.83
CA GLY A 593 33.55 -4.55 18.49
C GLY A 593 32.99 -5.30 17.29
N ASN A 594 33.79 -5.40 16.22
CA ASN A 594 33.46 -6.01 14.93
C ASN A 594 32.21 -6.91 14.93
N THR A 595 31.15 -6.46 14.24
CA THR A 595 30.23 -7.34 13.50
C THR A 595 29.75 -8.60 14.22
N GLN A 596 29.13 -8.50 15.41
CA GLN A 596 28.28 -9.61 15.87
C GLN A 596 27.06 -9.69 14.93
N ARG A 597 27.19 -10.52 13.89
CA ARG A 597 26.11 -10.81 12.93
C ARG A 597 24.93 -11.51 13.60
N TYR A 598 25.17 -12.17 14.73
CA TYR A 598 24.21 -12.92 15.50
C TYR A 598 24.25 -12.40 16.93
N LEU A 599 23.08 -12.05 17.45
CA LEU A 599 22.86 -11.61 18.80
C LEU A 599 22.20 -12.75 19.57
N GLN A 600 22.78 -13.11 20.70
CA GLN A 600 22.29 -14.20 21.54
C GLN A 600 21.44 -13.61 22.66
N TYR A 601 20.20 -14.09 22.79
CA TYR A 601 19.28 -13.74 23.87
C TYR A 601 18.88 -14.99 24.62
N HIS A 602 18.67 -14.88 25.92
CA HIS A 602 18.01 -15.94 26.68
C HIS A 602 16.52 -15.64 26.73
N GLY A 603 15.67 -16.65 26.59
CA GLY A 603 14.24 -16.53 26.82
C GLY A 603 13.90 -16.70 28.30
N LEU A 604 12.64 -16.44 28.66
CA LEU A 604 12.10 -16.55 30.02
C LEU A 604 12.32 -17.93 30.69
N HIS A 605 12.56 -18.98 29.90
CA HIS A 605 12.84 -20.35 30.36
C HIS A 605 14.31 -20.77 30.19
N GLY A 606 15.23 -19.83 29.94
CA GLY A 606 16.67 -20.08 29.78
C GLY A 606 17.11 -20.50 28.37
N GLU A 607 16.19 -20.61 27.40
CA GLU A 607 16.50 -20.97 26.02
C GLU A 607 17.36 -19.89 25.33
N ALA A 608 18.50 -20.26 24.77
CA ALA A 608 19.32 -19.35 23.97
C ALA A 608 18.78 -19.22 22.53
N ARG A 609 18.49 -17.99 22.09
CA ARG A 609 18.07 -17.64 20.72
C ARG A 609 19.12 -16.77 20.04
N ASN A 610 19.59 -17.21 18.86
CA ASN A 610 20.50 -16.43 18.02
C ASN A 610 19.72 -15.71 16.92
N THR A 611 19.68 -14.38 16.99
CA THR A 611 18.96 -13.54 16.01
C THR A 611 19.95 -12.76 15.15
N LYS A 612 19.78 -12.84 13.82
CA LYS A 612 20.58 -12.06 12.86
C LYS A 612 19.91 -10.70 12.64
N ALA A 613 20.57 -9.61 13.06
CA ALA A 613 20.03 -8.25 12.99
C ALA A 613 21.05 -7.24 12.41
N VAL A 614 21.71 -7.60 11.30
CA VAL A 614 22.83 -6.84 10.72
C VAL A 614 22.43 -5.40 10.36
N GLU A 615 21.28 -5.24 9.70
CA GLU A 615 20.78 -3.95 9.26
C GLU A 615 20.41 -3.04 10.45
N LEU A 616 19.75 -3.59 11.48
CA LEU A 616 19.47 -2.87 12.72
C LEU A 616 20.77 -2.41 13.39
N CYS A 617 21.76 -3.31 13.49
CA CYS A 617 23.04 -2.97 14.07
C CYS A 617 23.75 -1.83 13.32
N GLY A 618 23.66 -1.81 11.99
CA GLY A 618 24.23 -0.75 11.16
C GLY A 618 23.55 0.60 11.40
N ILE A 619 22.23 0.60 11.51
CA ILE A 619 21.43 1.81 11.77
C ILE A 619 21.74 2.39 13.16
N ASP A 620 21.76 1.56 14.19
CA ASP A 620 22.07 2.01 15.55
C ASP A 620 23.49 2.57 15.66
N THR A 621 24.45 1.95 14.95
CA THR A 621 25.83 2.46 14.88
C THR A 621 25.88 3.84 14.23
N ARG A 622 25.09 4.05 13.17
CA ARG A 622 25.03 5.34 12.49
C ARG A 622 24.46 6.43 13.40
N PHE A 623 23.34 6.17 14.08
CA PHE A 623 22.79 7.13 15.03
C PHE A 623 23.80 7.52 16.11
N LEU A 624 24.62 6.57 16.56
CA LEU A 624 25.69 6.82 17.52
C LEU A 624 26.81 7.68 16.95
N VAL A 625 27.32 7.34 15.77
CA VAL A 625 28.41 8.08 15.10
C VAL A 625 27.98 9.50 14.77
N ASP A 626 26.74 9.69 14.33
CA ASP A 626 26.20 11.00 13.97
C ASP A 626 25.81 11.82 15.23
N GLY A 627 25.85 11.22 16.43
CA GLY A 627 25.43 11.84 17.69
C GLY A 627 23.94 12.18 17.72
N ARG A 628 23.12 11.32 17.12
CA ARG A 628 21.66 11.46 16.98
C ARG A 628 20.91 10.57 17.97
N ILE A 629 21.47 10.36 19.17
CA ILE A 629 20.88 9.59 20.26
C ILE A 629 20.70 10.48 21.48
N ALA A 630 19.50 10.51 22.03
CA ALA A 630 19.17 11.05 23.35
C ALA A 630 18.91 9.90 24.33
N THR A 631 19.16 10.09 25.63
CA THR A 631 18.95 9.04 26.64
C THR A 631 17.93 9.47 27.68
N VAL A 632 16.94 8.61 27.92
CA VAL A 632 15.91 8.76 28.95
C VAL A 632 15.97 7.54 29.84
N HIS A 633 16.27 7.76 31.12
CA HIS A 633 16.17 6.73 32.15
C HIS A 633 14.69 6.52 32.49
N VAL A 634 14.25 5.27 32.40
CA VAL A 634 12.91 4.88 32.86
C VAL A 634 13.04 4.16 34.20
N ASP A 635 12.54 4.80 35.25
CA ASP A 635 12.40 4.20 36.57
C ASP A 635 11.09 3.37 36.62
N GLU A 636 11.12 2.24 37.32
CA GLU A 636 9.96 1.33 37.49
C GLU A 636 8.78 1.95 38.26
#